data_AF-A0A430K5V9-F1
#
_entry.id   AF-A0A430K5V9-F1
#
_cell.length_a   1.000
_cell.length_b   1.000
_cell.length_c   1.000
_cell.angle_alpha   90.00
_cell.angle_beta   90.00
_cell.angle_gamma   90.00
#
_symmetry.space_group_name_H-M   'P 1'
#
loop_
_entity.id
_entity.type
_entity.pdbx_description
1 polymer ?
#
loop_
_entity_poly.entity_id
_entity_poly.type
_entity_poly.pdbx_seq_one_letter_code
_entity_poly.pdbx_strand_id
1 'polypeptide(L)'
;MTRLLAFVFLIVLQSCKTEKRKLGIRQKPSNRQYYTNGNIKSIGSVSENGQPIGNWSYYDSTGVLTRKAEFVNICGETLINQDWYFDHKGDTLKNKGSHFSIFFSKDTIFLNEPIQAKVDLFEPLFKKKRSEIMVLLPNDYKKNFNQDFSNLKEIQLDTTYNLNLEEEMRKALFINSDFGKTAIFGRYFGSAGKQKFRGIIVEYFYQDSIISDSIKLNYFETKKYFEKEIYVLDSLKPAS
;
A
#
# COMPACT_ATOMS: atom_id res chain seq x y z
N MET A 1 -13.34 -19.29 -42.31
CA MET A 1 -11.88 -19.13 -42.18
C MET A 1 -11.59 -18.21 -41.00
N THR A 2 -11.13 -18.82 -39.92
CA THR A 2 -10.76 -18.23 -38.63
C THR A 2 -9.52 -17.35 -38.77
N ARG A 3 -9.56 -16.12 -38.26
CA ARG A 3 -8.35 -15.37 -37.89
C ARG A 3 -8.51 -14.88 -36.46
N LEU A 4 -7.96 -15.66 -35.55
CA LEU A 4 -7.72 -15.32 -34.17
C LEU A 4 -6.57 -14.27 -34.16
N LEU A 5 -6.87 -13.00 -33.93
CA LEU A 5 -5.83 -12.01 -33.65
C LEU A 5 -5.43 -12.15 -32.18
N ALA A 6 -4.31 -12.83 -31.95
CA ALA A 6 -3.64 -12.82 -30.66
C ALA A 6 -3.01 -11.42 -30.46
N PHE A 7 -3.63 -10.60 -29.60
CA PHE A 7 -3.03 -9.37 -29.11
C PHE A 7 -1.92 -9.74 -28.11
N VAL A 8 -0.67 -9.68 -28.58
CA VAL A 8 0.50 -9.77 -27.72
C VAL A 8 0.63 -8.45 -26.95
N PHE A 9 0.16 -8.43 -25.71
CA PHE A 9 0.42 -7.36 -24.76
C PHE A 9 1.90 -7.37 -24.40
N LEU A 10 2.69 -6.50 -25.04
CA LEU A 10 4.08 -6.26 -24.64
C LEU A 10 4.08 -5.34 -23.41
N ILE A 11 3.83 -5.91 -22.23
CA ILE A 11 4.03 -5.21 -20.96
C ILE A 11 5.54 -5.10 -20.76
N VAL A 12 6.09 -3.90 -20.91
CA VAL A 12 7.47 -3.59 -20.51
C VAL A 12 7.52 -3.59 -18.98
N LEU A 13 7.65 -4.78 -18.41
CA LEU A 13 7.95 -4.98 -17.00
C LEU A 13 9.44 -4.71 -16.82
N GLN A 14 9.80 -3.64 -16.12
CA GLN A 14 11.12 -3.59 -15.49
C GLN A 14 11.24 -4.82 -14.58
N SER A 15 12.11 -5.73 -14.99
CA SER A 15 12.41 -6.95 -14.27
C SER A 15 13.17 -6.57 -13.00
N CYS A 16 12.69 -7.03 -11.84
CA CYS A 16 13.49 -7.05 -10.63
C CYS A 16 14.72 -7.91 -10.92
N LYS A 17 15.90 -7.29 -11.12
CA LYS A 17 17.15 -8.01 -11.30
C LYS A 17 17.31 -8.95 -10.11
N THR A 18 17.22 -10.24 -10.37
CA THR A 18 17.31 -11.27 -9.34
C THR A 18 18.78 -11.43 -8.98
N GLU A 19 19.27 -10.60 -8.06
CA GLU A 19 20.54 -10.86 -7.38
C GLU A 19 20.24 -11.27 -5.94
N LYS A 20 20.41 -12.57 -5.68
CA LYS A 20 20.18 -13.17 -4.37
C LYS A 20 21.26 -12.69 -3.39
N ARG A 21 20.93 -11.70 -2.56
CA ARG A 21 21.45 -11.61 -1.19
C ARG A 21 20.27 -11.62 -0.24
N LYS A 22 20.14 -12.71 0.54
CA LYS A 22 19.31 -12.70 1.76
C LYS A 22 19.97 -11.74 2.74
N LEU A 23 19.67 -10.44 2.62
CA LEU A 23 20.03 -9.46 3.64
C LEU A 23 18.92 -9.50 4.69
N GLY A 24 19.18 -10.16 5.82
CA GLY A 24 18.36 -9.96 7.00
C GLY A 24 18.50 -8.50 7.40
N ILE A 25 17.41 -7.72 7.35
CA ILE A 25 17.45 -6.29 7.67
C ILE A 25 17.72 -6.14 9.17
N ARG A 26 18.99 -6.04 9.56
CA ARG A 26 19.37 -5.66 10.92
C ARG A 26 19.17 -4.16 11.04
N GLN A 27 18.10 -3.76 11.73
CA GLN A 27 17.80 -2.35 11.98
C GLN A 27 18.92 -1.74 12.82
N LYS A 28 19.60 -0.72 12.31
CA LYS A 28 20.53 0.09 13.12
C LYS A 28 19.73 1.18 13.83
N PRO A 29 19.86 1.36 15.16
CA PRO A 29 19.10 2.36 15.89
C PRO A 29 19.41 3.80 15.43
N SER A 30 18.36 4.62 15.47
CA SER A 30 18.18 5.99 14.95
C SER A 30 19.39 6.65 14.27
N ASN A 31 19.33 6.79 12.94
CA ASN A 31 20.13 7.73 12.18
C ASN A 31 19.56 9.14 12.38
N ARG A 32 20.42 10.10 12.73
CA ARG A 32 20.05 11.50 12.95
C ARG A 32 20.90 12.38 12.04
N GLN A 33 20.23 13.28 11.32
CA GLN A 33 20.89 14.35 10.58
C GLN A 33 20.58 15.68 11.24
N TYR A 34 21.50 16.63 11.15
CA TYR A 34 21.42 17.91 11.84
C TYR A 34 21.58 19.07 10.85
N TYR A 35 20.96 20.19 11.16
CA TYR A 35 21.28 21.48 10.56
C TYR A 35 22.60 22.04 11.11
N THR A 36 23.13 23.07 10.46
CA THR A 36 24.36 23.75 10.90
C THR A 36 24.24 24.38 12.28
N ASN A 37 23.02 24.72 12.72
CA ASN A 37 22.73 25.24 14.06
C ASN A 37 22.58 24.15 15.13
N GLY A 38 22.81 22.87 14.80
CA GLY A 38 22.72 21.75 15.73
C GLY A 38 21.30 21.20 15.95
N ASN A 39 20.27 21.82 15.38
CA ASN A 39 18.91 21.27 15.45
C ASN A 39 18.78 20.01 14.58
N ILE A 40 17.97 19.05 15.02
CA ILE A 40 17.69 17.83 14.27
C ILE A 40 16.98 18.22 12.98
N LYS A 41 17.48 17.72 11.85
CA LYS A 41 16.88 17.86 10.52
C LYS A 41 15.99 16.67 10.18
N SER A 42 16.48 15.47 10.48
CA SER A 42 15.73 14.24 10.24
C SER A 42 16.17 13.14 11.20
N ILE A 43 15.25 12.24 11.50
CA ILE A 43 15.51 11.07 12.32
C ILE A 43 14.69 9.88 11.82
N GLY A 44 15.33 8.72 11.76
CA GLY A 44 14.69 7.45 11.42
C GLY A 44 15.70 6.32 11.38
N SER A 45 15.26 5.15 10.89
CA SER A 45 16.14 3.99 10.73
C SER A 45 16.65 3.89 9.30
N VAL A 46 17.87 3.40 9.14
CA VAL A 46 18.43 3.05 7.83
C VAL A 46 18.70 1.55 7.74
N SER A 47 18.60 0.99 6.54
CA SER A 47 19.12 -0.33 6.20
C SER A 47 20.65 -0.35 6.19
N GLU A 48 21.24 -1.53 6.05
CA GLU A 48 22.70 -1.72 6.06
C GLU A 48 23.42 -0.93 4.95
N ASN A 49 22.78 -0.72 3.81
CA ASN A 49 23.27 0.08 2.69
C ASN A 49 23.01 1.60 2.86
N GLY A 50 22.49 2.05 4.01
CA GLY A 50 22.23 3.45 4.30
C GLY A 50 20.92 4.03 3.75
N GLN A 51 20.07 3.22 3.10
CA GLN A 51 18.77 3.68 2.63
C GLN A 51 17.76 3.84 3.79
N PRO A 52 16.82 4.80 3.74
CA PRO A 52 15.83 4.96 4.79
C PRO A 52 14.85 3.79 4.83
N ILE A 53 14.46 3.37 6.02
CA ILE A 53 13.45 2.34 6.25
C ILE A 53 12.53 2.73 7.41
N GLY A 54 11.28 2.28 7.36
CA GLY A 54 10.28 2.51 8.39
C GLY A 54 9.94 4.00 8.52
N ASN A 55 9.61 4.41 9.75
CA ASN A 55 9.12 5.76 10.03
C ASN A 55 10.26 6.76 10.18
N TRP A 56 10.11 7.89 9.50
CA TRP A 56 11.01 9.04 9.54
C TRP A 56 10.25 10.30 9.93
N SER A 57 10.91 11.13 10.74
CA SER A 57 10.45 12.47 11.10
C SER A 57 11.43 13.50 10.57
N TYR A 58 10.91 14.58 10.00
CA TYR A 58 11.67 15.70 9.44
C TYR A 58 11.25 17.00 10.10
N TYR A 59 12.23 17.82 10.43
CA TYR A 59 12.05 19.08 11.13
C TYR A 59 12.66 20.21 10.32
N ASP A 60 12.18 21.43 10.51
CA ASP A 60 12.83 22.63 9.97
C ASP A 60 14.03 23.06 10.84
N SER A 61 14.73 24.12 10.42
CA SER A 61 15.91 24.63 11.14
C SER A 61 15.58 25.16 12.54
N THR A 62 14.31 25.44 12.86
CA THR A 62 13.87 25.87 14.19
C THR A 62 13.51 24.69 15.10
N GLY A 63 13.53 23.46 14.57
CA GLY A 63 13.18 22.24 15.29
C GLY A 63 11.69 21.88 15.23
N VAL A 64 10.89 22.58 14.42
CA VAL A 64 9.46 22.27 14.26
C VAL A 64 9.28 21.10 13.30
N LEU A 65 8.45 20.12 13.67
CA LEU A 65 8.13 18.97 12.82
C LEU A 65 7.36 19.43 11.58
N THR A 66 7.90 19.16 10.38
CA THR A 66 7.29 19.58 9.12
C THR A 66 6.80 18.41 8.28
N ARG A 67 7.35 17.20 8.49
CA ARG A 67 6.93 16.01 7.74
C ARG A 67 7.16 14.72 8.54
N LYS A 68 6.27 13.75 8.35
CA LYS A 68 6.50 12.33 8.68
C LYS A 68 6.39 11.52 7.40
N ALA A 69 7.24 10.52 7.23
CA ALA A 69 7.17 9.61 6.09
C ALA A 69 7.46 8.17 6.52
N GLU A 70 6.77 7.23 5.91
CA GLU A 70 7.06 5.81 6.01
C GLU A 70 7.78 5.34 4.75
N PHE A 71 8.91 4.67 4.92
CA PHE A 71 9.69 4.07 3.85
C PHE A 71 9.59 2.55 3.89
N VAL A 72 9.32 1.94 2.75
CA VAL A 72 9.26 0.48 2.57
C VAL A 72 10.31 0.04 1.58
N ASN A 73 10.91 -1.13 1.82
CA ASN A 73 11.79 -1.76 0.85
C ASN A 73 10.95 -2.69 -0.04
N ILE A 74 10.95 -2.44 -1.34
CA ILE A 74 10.26 -3.24 -2.35
C ILE A 74 11.30 -3.67 -3.35
N CYS A 75 11.52 -4.98 -3.50
CA CYS A 75 12.47 -5.53 -4.45
C CYS A 75 13.90 -4.97 -4.30
N GLY A 76 14.33 -4.63 -3.09
CA GLY A 76 15.64 -4.02 -2.83
C GLY A 76 15.68 -2.50 -3.00
N GLU A 77 14.59 -1.88 -3.45
CA GLU A 77 14.48 -0.42 -3.61
C GLU A 77 13.66 0.19 -2.46
N THR A 78 14.14 1.31 -1.92
CA THR A 78 13.40 2.06 -0.91
C THR A 78 12.41 3.01 -1.56
N LEU A 79 11.13 2.89 -1.21
CA LEU A 79 10.04 3.74 -1.68
C LEU A 79 9.37 4.45 -0.50
N ILE A 80 8.85 5.66 -0.74
CA ILE A 80 7.95 6.33 0.20
C ILE A 80 6.59 5.64 0.10
N ASN A 81 6.17 4.98 1.17
CA ASN A 81 4.87 4.31 1.26
C ASN A 81 3.75 5.32 1.50
N GLN A 82 3.98 6.21 2.46
CA GLN A 82 3.05 7.29 2.82
C GLN A 82 3.77 8.43 3.54
N ASP A 83 3.19 9.61 3.48
CA ASP A 83 3.71 10.77 4.18
C ASP A 83 2.63 11.78 4.58
N TRP A 84 2.98 12.56 5.60
CA TRP A 84 2.19 13.64 6.19
C TRP A 84 3.05 14.87 6.25
N TYR A 85 2.47 16.02 5.94
CA TYR A 85 3.10 17.32 6.11
C TYR A 85 2.33 18.09 7.17
N PHE A 86 3.04 18.90 7.94
CA PHE A 86 2.48 19.66 9.04
C PHE A 86 2.75 21.14 8.86
N ASP A 87 1.82 21.97 9.33
CA ASP A 87 2.08 23.40 9.50
C ASP A 87 2.88 23.66 10.80
N HIS A 88 3.19 24.92 11.08
CA HIS A 88 3.95 25.28 12.28
C HIS A 88 3.21 25.04 13.59
N LYS A 89 1.89 24.79 13.57
CA LYS A 89 1.08 24.43 14.74
C LYS A 89 1.01 22.91 14.95
N GLY A 90 1.49 22.13 13.98
CA GLY A 90 1.43 20.67 13.99
C GLY A 90 0.19 20.10 13.31
N ASP A 91 -0.64 20.93 12.67
CA ASP A 91 -1.82 20.48 11.94
C ASP A 91 -1.44 19.88 10.59
N THR A 92 -2.08 18.78 10.22
CA THR A 92 -1.82 18.12 8.92
C THR A 92 -2.24 19.02 7.77
N LEU A 93 -1.29 19.33 6.89
CA LEU A 93 -1.50 20.11 5.67
C LEU A 93 -2.20 19.26 4.61
N LYS A 94 -3.49 19.55 4.42
CA LYS A 94 -4.31 18.93 3.38
C LYS A 94 -3.65 19.06 2.00
N ASN A 95 -3.75 18.01 1.19
CA ASN A 95 -3.25 17.97 -0.19
C ASN A 95 -1.72 18.11 -0.33
N LYS A 96 -0.94 17.94 0.74
CA LYS A 96 0.53 17.87 0.64
C LYS A 96 1.05 16.45 0.70
N GLY A 97 0.57 15.63 1.63
CA GLY A 97 0.98 14.24 1.76
C GLY A 97 0.27 13.28 0.81
N SER A 98 0.50 11.99 1.05
CA SER A 98 -0.30 10.89 0.53
C SER A 98 -0.29 9.73 1.52
N HIS A 99 -1.41 9.49 2.20
CA HIS A 99 -1.49 8.50 3.28
C HIS A 99 -2.85 7.81 3.34
N PHE A 100 -2.86 6.65 3.97
CA PHE A 100 -4.03 5.80 4.16
C PHE A 100 -4.12 5.36 5.62
N SER A 101 -5.27 4.81 5.99
CA SER A 101 -5.44 4.09 7.25
C SER A 101 -6.06 2.74 7.00
N ILE A 102 -5.63 1.74 7.77
CA ILE A 102 -6.24 0.42 7.78
C ILE A 102 -6.78 0.16 9.18
N PHE A 103 -8.07 -0.15 9.25
CA PHE A 103 -8.72 -0.66 10.44
C PHE A 103 -8.87 -2.17 10.32
N PHE A 104 -8.27 -2.94 11.23
CA PHE A 104 -8.47 -4.38 11.34
C PHE A 104 -9.55 -4.67 12.38
N SER A 105 -10.47 -5.59 12.08
CA SER A 105 -11.55 -5.94 13.01
C SER A 105 -11.02 -6.66 14.26
N LYS A 106 -9.93 -7.43 14.12
CA LYS A 106 -9.27 -8.20 15.17
C LYS A 106 -7.77 -8.26 14.92
N ASP A 107 -7.00 -8.51 15.97
CA ASP A 107 -5.57 -8.89 15.89
C ASP A 107 -5.35 -10.41 16.05
N THR A 108 -6.37 -11.11 16.56
CA THR A 108 -6.40 -12.55 16.79
C THR A 108 -7.66 -13.14 16.17
N ILE A 109 -7.51 -14.21 15.39
CA ILE A 109 -8.62 -14.88 14.71
C ILE A 109 -8.51 -16.41 14.88
N PHE A 110 -9.60 -17.13 14.67
CA PHE A 110 -9.57 -18.59 14.51
C PHE A 110 -9.24 -18.99 13.06
N LEU A 111 -8.72 -20.21 12.86
CA LEU A 111 -8.34 -20.74 11.54
C LEU A 111 -9.49 -20.75 10.52
N ASN A 112 -10.73 -20.89 11.00
CA ASN A 112 -11.94 -20.96 10.19
C ASN A 112 -12.65 -19.60 10.01
N GLU A 113 -12.06 -18.50 10.48
CA GLU A 113 -12.57 -17.14 10.22
C GLU A 113 -11.52 -16.31 9.46
N PRO A 114 -11.95 -15.41 8.56
CA PRO A 114 -11.01 -14.55 7.86
C PRO A 114 -10.56 -13.40 8.75
N ILE A 115 -9.34 -12.90 8.53
CA ILE A 115 -9.04 -11.53 8.96
C ILE A 115 -9.85 -10.58 8.10
N GLN A 116 -10.47 -9.57 8.72
CA GLN A 116 -11.22 -8.53 8.01
C GLN A 116 -10.60 -7.17 8.32
N ALA A 117 -10.52 -6.34 7.29
CA ALA A 117 -9.98 -4.99 7.40
C ALA A 117 -10.71 -4.04 6.47
N LYS A 118 -10.71 -2.76 6.83
CA LYS A 118 -11.14 -1.65 5.99
C LYS A 118 -9.95 -0.74 5.76
N VAL A 119 -9.70 -0.36 4.51
CA VAL A 119 -8.76 0.70 4.15
C VAL A 119 -9.53 1.94 3.73
N ASP A 120 -9.06 3.09 4.19
CA ASP A 120 -9.46 4.42 3.71
C ASP A 120 -8.21 5.15 3.20
N LEU A 121 -8.22 5.59 1.93
CA LEU A 121 -7.19 6.47 1.36
C LEU A 121 -7.56 7.93 1.64
N PHE A 122 -7.01 8.48 2.72
CA PHE A 122 -7.29 9.85 3.16
C PHE A 122 -6.74 10.91 2.21
N GLU A 123 -5.50 10.75 1.76
CA GLU A 123 -4.87 11.67 0.82
C GLU A 123 -4.33 10.91 -0.40
N PRO A 124 -5.00 11.04 -1.57
CA PRO A 124 -4.53 10.42 -2.80
C PRO A 124 -3.24 11.05 -3.31
N LEU A 125 -2.39 10.25 -3.95
CA LEU A 125 -1.24 10.77 -4.69
C LEU A 125 -1.73 11.55 -5.93
N PHE A 126 -2.76 11.05 -6.61
CA PHE A 126 -3.33 11.68 -7.79
C PHE A 126 -4.37 12.75 -7.44
N LYS A 127 -3.97 13.78 -6.68
CA LYS A 127 -4.83 14.81 -6.05
C LYS A 127 -5.84 15.53 -6.96
N LYS A 128 -5.55 15.63 -8.26
CA LYS A 128 -6.40 16.33 -9.26
C LYS A 128 -7.07 15.36 -10.24
N LYS A 129 -7.03 14.06 -9.94
CA LYS A 129 -7.64 13.01 -10.75
C LYS A 129 -8.72 12.33 -9.91
N ARG A 130 -9.75 11.81 -10.57
CA ARG A 130 -10.73 10.93 -9.94
C ARG A 130 -10.12 9.55 -9.79
N SER A 131 -9.09 9.44 -8.95
CA SER A 131 -8.48 8.13 -8.69
C SER A 131 -9.36 7.31 -7.77
N GLU A 132 -9.22 6.01 -7.85
CA GLU A 132 -9.88 5.02 -7.01
C GLU A 132 -8.85 4.11 -6.38
N ILE A 133 -9.28 3.19 -5.52
CA ILE A 133 -8.42 2.15 -4.96
C ILE A 133 -8.93 0.74 -5.24
N MET A 134 -7.99 -0.20 -5.26
CA MET A 134 -8.25 -1.63 -5.07
C MET A 134 -7.19 -2.19 -4.12
N VAL A 135 -7.48 -3.34 -3.51
CA VAL A 135 -6.56 -4.06 -2.63
C VAL A 135 -6.21 -5.39 -3.27
N LEU A 136 -4.90 -5.67 -3.36
CA LEU A 136 -4.37 -6.94 -3.84
C LEU A 136 -3.85 -7.75 -2.66
N LEU A 137 -4.37 -8.96 -2.50
CA LEU A 137 -3.96 -9.93 -1.49
C LEU A 137 -3.51 -11.23 -2.18
N PRO A 138 -2.66 -12.05 -1.54
CA PRO A 138 -2.50 -13.43 -1.98
C PRO A 138 -3.80 -14.21 -1.74
N ASN A 139 -4.16 -15.12 -2.64
CA ASN A 139 -5.33 -15.99 -2.50
C ASN A 139 -5.38 -16.72 -1.15
N ASP A 140 -6.59 -17.03 -0.69
CA ASP A 140 -6.82 -17.77 0.55
C ASP A 140 -5.98 -19.04 0.65
N TYR A 141 -5.45 -19.29 1.86
CA TYR A 141 -4.63 -20.46 2.18
C TYR A 141 -3.32 -20.59 1.38
N LYS A 142 -2.96 -19.62 0.53
CA LYS A 142 -1.72 -19.60 -0.25
C LYS A 142 -0.59 -18.84 0.43
N LYS A 143 0.62 -19.09 -0.07
CA LYS A 143 1.87 -18.40 0.31
C LYS A 143 1.67 -16.88 0.32
N ASN A 144 2.20 -16.22 1.33
CA ASN A 144 2.14 -14.77 1.44
C ASN A 144 3.25 -14.09 0.61
N PHE A 145 3.18 -12.77 0.44
CA PHE A 145 4.28 -11.97 -0.07
C PHE A 145 5.52 -12.11 0.79
N ASN A 146 6.71 -12.05 0.17
CA ASN A 146 7.96 -11.79 0.86
C ASN A 146 7.88 -10.41 1.54
N GLN A 147 8.74 -10.17 2.53
CA GLN A 147 8.78 -8.89 3.25
C GLN A 147 9.04 -7.70 2.30
N ASP A 148 9.83 -7.92 1.26
CA ASP A 148 10.16 -6.95 0.21
C ASP A 148 9.27 -7.08 -1.04
N PHE A 149 8.20 -7.89 -0.97
CA PHE A 149 7.29 -8.17 -2.08
C PHE A 149 7.96 -8.71 -3.37
N SER A 150 9.18 -9.24 -3.29
CA SER A 150 9.96 -9.70 -4.45
C SER A 150 9.34 -10.90 -5.19
N ASN A 151 8.42 -11.63 -4.55
CA ASN A 151 7.67 -12.73 -5.15
C ASN A 151 6.33 -12.31 -5.77
N LEU A 152 6.07 -11.01 -5.99
CA LEU A 152 4.77 -10.53 -6.52
C LEU A 152 4.31 -11.28 -7.79
N LYS A 153 5.22 -11.62 -8.70
CA LYS A 153 4.90 -12.35 -9.95
C LYS A 153 4.61 -13.84 -9.74
N GLU A 154 5.03 -14.41 -8.62
CA GLU A 154 4.82 -15.83 -8.28
C GLU A 154 3.52 -16.06 -7.52
N ILE A 155 2.99 -15.00 -6.89
CA ILE A 155 1.80 -15.09 -6.04
C ILE A 155 0.54 -14.96 -6.90
N GLN A 156 -0.37 -15.92 -6.73
CA GLN A 156 -1.73 -15.79 -7.24
C GLN A 156 -2.48 -14.77 -6.37
N LEU A 157 -2.97 -13.71 -7.02
CA LEU A 157 -3.61 -12.58 -6.38
C LEU A 157 -5.13 -12.67 -6.42
N ASP A 158 -5.73 -12.23 -5.32
CA ASP A 158 -7.12 -11.85 -5.22
C ASP A 158 -7.21 -10.32 -5.18
N THR A 159 -8.20 -9.77 -5.88
CA THR A 159 -8.40 -8.33 -6.05
C THR A 159 -9.73 -7.95 -5.44
N THR A 160 -9.68 -7.12 -4.40
CA THR A 160 -10.86 -6.50 -3.82
C THR A 160 -10.96 -5.06 -4.29
N TYR A 161 -12.03 -4.75 -5.01
CA TYR A 161 -12.31 -3.39 -5.47
C TYR A 161 -12.88 -2.51 -4.34
N ASN A 162 -12.85 -1.20 -4.55
CA ASN A 162 -13.46 -0.23 -3.64
C ASN A 162 -14.98 -0.43 -3.51
N LEU A 163 -15.57 0.23 -2.51
CA LEU A 163 -17.01 0.19 -2.24
C LEU A 163 -17.82 1.17 -3.11
N ASN A 164 -17.22 1.78 -4.14
CA ASN A 164 -17.92 2.77 -4.96
C ASN A 164 -18.95 2.08 -5.86
N LEU A 165 -20.07 2.77 -6.05
CA LEU A 165 -20.99 2.47 -7.14
C LEU A 165 -20.56 3.26 -8.37
N GLU A 166 -20.89 2.73 -9.55
CA GLU A 166 -20.70 3.45 -10.82
C GLU A 166 -21.34 4.84 -10.77
N GLU A 167 -20.74 5.82 -11.45
CA GLU A 167 -21.17 7.22 -11.38
C GLU A 167 -22.64 7.40 -11.77
N GLU A 168 -23.10 6.68 -12.79
CA GLU A 168 -24.50 6.71 -13.25
C GLU A 168 -25.46 6.20 -12.15
N MET A 169 -25.12 5.11 -11.48
CA MET A 169 -25.91 4.54 -10.39
C MET A 169 -25.97 5.49 -9.19
N ARG A 170 -24.85 6.13 -8.83
CA ARG A 170 -24.84 7.12 -7.73
C ARG A 170 -25.76 8.29 -8.03
N LYS A 171 -25.71 8.81 -9.26
CA LYS A 171 -26.61 9.88 -9.73
C LYS A 171 -28.07 9.44 -9.66
N ALA A 172 -28.38 8.23 -10.14
CA ALA A 172 -29.74 7.68 -10.12
C ALA A 172 -30.29 7.46 -8.70
N LEU A 173 -29.43 7.14 -7.73
CA LEU A 173 -29.80 6.90 -6.33
C LEU A 173 -29.65 8.14 -5.43
N PHE A 174 -29.30 9.31 -6.00
CA PHE A 174 -29.03 10.54 -5.25
C PHE A 174 -27.94 10.39 -4.16
N ILE A 175 -26.97 9.50 -4.38
CA ILE A 175 -25.85 9.25 -3.47
C ILE A 175 -24.71 10.21 -3.81
N ASN A 176 -24.44 11.14 -2.90
CA ASN A 176 -23.38 12.15 -3.07
C ASN A 176 -22.00 11.71 -2.51
N SER A 177 -21.96 10.62 -1.76
CA SER A 177 -20.73 10.10 -1.16
C SER A 177 -19.86 9.35 -2.17
N ASP A 178 -18.55 9.59 -2.13
CA ASP A 178 -17.57 8.89 -2.97
C ASP A 178 -16.83 7.85 -2.15
N PHE A 179 -17.10 6.57 -2.44
CA PHE A 179 -16.44 5.45 -1.78
C PHE A 179 -15.30 4.85 -2.61
N GLY A 180 -14.90 5.52 -3.70
CA GLY A 180 -13.76 5.11 -4.54
C GLY A 180 -12.44 5.04 -3.78
N LYS A 181 -12.39 5.61 -2.57
CA LYS A 181 -11.22 5.65 -1.68
C LYS A 181 -11.31 4.69 -0.49
N THR A 182 -12.32 3.83 -0.44
CA THR A 182 -12.54 2.89 0.65
C THR A 182 -12.72 1.48 0.11
N ALA A 183 -12.07 0.50 0.73
CA ALA A 183 -12.29 -0.92 0.42
C ALA A 183 -12.34 -1.74 1.72
N ILE A 184 -13.20 -2.75 1.76
CA ILE A 184 -13.25 -3.76 2.82
C ILE A 184 -12.70 -5.04 2.24
N PHE A 185 -11.68 -5.61 2.85
CA PHE A 185 -10.94 -6.75 2.35
C PHE A 185 -10.59 -7.71 3.49
N GLY A 186 -10.22 -8.93 3.13
CA GLY A 186 -9.89 -9.96 4.10
C GLY A 186 -9.36 -11.20 3.41
N ARG A 187 -8.85 -12.14 4.20
CA ARG A 187 -8.46 -13.46 3.71
C ARG A 187 -8.41 -14.49 4.83
N TYR A 188 -8.45 -15.75 4.46
CA TYR A 188 -8.23 -16.88 5.36
C TYR A 188 -6.74 -17.27 5.41
N PHE A 189 -6.34 -17.91 6.52
CA PHE A 189 -5.00 -18.44 6.72
C PHE A 189 -5.01 -19.97 6.71
N GLY A 190 -3.95 -20.57 6.17
CA GLY A 190 -3.82 -22.04 6.08
C GLY A 190 -3.24 -22.71 7.32
N SER A 191 -2.80 -21.95 8.32
CA SER A 191 -2.17 -22.51 9.52
C SER A 191 -2.31 -21.58 10.73
N ALA A 192 -2.42 -22.18 11.91
CA ALA A 192 -2.38 -21.49 13.19
C ALA A 192 -1.00 -20.86 13.48
N GLY A 193 -0.93 -20.08 14.56
CA GLY A 193 0.24 -19.38 15.04
C GLY A 193 0.35 -17.93 14.57
N LYS A 194 1.54 -17.38 14.77
CA LYS A 194 1.88 -16.01 14.43
C LYS A 194 2.05 -15.84 12.92
N GLN A 195 1.13 -15.14 12.28
CA GLN A 195 1.11 -14.91 10.84
C GLN A 195 1.43 -13.46 10.51
N LYS A 196 2.01 -13.24 9.33
CA LYS A 196 2.08 -11.91 8.71
C LYS A 196 0.95 -11.79 7.71
N PHE A 197 0.23 -10.69 7.74
CA PHE A 197 -0.77 -10.31 6.76
C PHE A 197 -0.22 -9.16 5.92
N ARG A 198 0.04 -9.41 4.64
CA ARG A 198 0.62 -8.43 3.71
C ARG A 198 -0.32 -8.20 2.55
N GLY A 199 -0.38 -6.97 2.07
CA GLY A 199 -1.16 -6.61 0.91
C GLY A 199 -0.67 -5.33 0.25
N ILE A 200 -1.23 -5.06 -0.92
CA ILE A 200 -0.91 -3.90 -1.74
C ILE A 200 -2.21 -3.11 -1.93
N ILE A 201 -2.17 -1.81 -1.62
CA ILE A 201 -3.22 -0.87 -1.99
C ILE A 201 -2.78 -0.23 -3.29
N VAL A 202 -3.56 -0.42 -4.35
CA VAL A 202 -3.33 0.20 -5.65
C VAL A 202 -4.25 1.40 -5.75
N GLU A 203 -3.68 2.59 -5.87
CA GLU A 203 -4.43 3.78 -6.28
C GLU A 203 -4.30 3.92 -7.80
N TYR A 204 -5.41 4.04 -8.52
CA TYR A 204 -5.39 4.12 -9.99
C TYR A 204 -6.38 5.13 -10.53
N PHE A 205 -6.17 5.59 -11.77
CA PHE A 205 -7.18 6.33 -12.54
C PHE A 205 -7.02 6.05 -14.04
N TYR A 206 -8.11 6.26 -14.78
CA TYR A 206 -8.12 6.23 -16.23
C TYR A 206 -8.09 7.66 -16.79
N GLN A 207 -7.39 7.85 -17.90
CA GLN A 207 -7.44 9.07 -18.68
C GLN A 207 -7.65 8.75 -20.15
N ASP A 208 -8.72 9.32 -20.70
CA ASP A 208 -8.99 9.25 -22.13
C ASP A 208 -7.97 10.10 -22.89
N SER A 209 -7.41 9.52 -23.95
CA SER A 209 -6.74 10.29 -25.00
C SER A 209 -7.49 10.08 -26.30
N ILE A 210 -8.08 11.16 -26.82
CA ILE A 210 -8.63 11.20 -28.17
C ILE A 210 -7.44 11.51 -29.09
N ILE A 211 -6.91 10.48 -29.75
CA ILE A 211 -6.04 10.66 -30.92
C ILE A 211 -6.90 10.29 -32.11
N SER A 212 -6.95 11.20 -33.09
CA SER A 212 -7.85 11.37 -34.24
C SER A 212 -8.74 10.23 -34.76
N ASP A 213 -8.50 8.95 -34.51
CA ASP A 213 -9.38 7.84 -34.93
C ASP A 213 -9.41 6.64 -33.94
N SER A 214 -8.96 6.80 -32.69
CA SER A 214 -9.02 5.74 -31.66
C SER A 214 -8.99 6.29 -30.23
N ILE A 215 -9.87 5.81 -29.36
CA ILE A 215 -9.79 6.06 -27.90
C ILE A 215 -8.72 5.11 -27.34
N LYS A 216 -7.61 5.67 -26.86
CA LYS A 216 -6.65 4.91 -26.03
C LYS A 216 -6.92 5.23 -24.57
N LEU A 217 -7.42 4.23 -23.83
CA LEU A 217 -7.53 4.28 -22.37
C LEU A 217 -6.13 4.18 -21.77
N ASN A 218 -5.67 5.27 -21.16
CA ASN A 218 -4.41 5.27 -20.42
C ASN A 218 -4.71 4.98 -18.95
N TYR A 219 -4.17 3.86 -18.47
CA TYR A 219 -4.24 3.45 -17.06
C TYR A 219 -2.99 3.92 -16.31
N PHE A 220 -3.19 4.59 -15.19
CA PHE A 220 -2.12 5.05 -14.31
C PHE A 220 -2.35 4.49 -12.91
N GLU A 221 -1.30 3.96 -12.29
CA GLU A 221 -1.37 3.43 -10.94
C GLU A 221 -0.17 3.83 -10.08
N THR A 222 -0.38 3.82 -8.77
CA THR A 222 0.66 3.82 -7.74
C THR A 222 0.32 2.79 -6.68
N LYS A 223 1.33 2.31 -5.96
CA LYS A 223 1.20 1.24 -4.98
C LYS A 223 1.63 1.71 -3.60
N LYS A 224 0.85 1.32 -2.60
CA LYS A 224 1.20 1.38 -1.19
C LYS A 224 1.14 -0.04 -0.62
N TYR A 225 1.90 -0.30 0.41
CA TYR A 225 2.15 -1.62 0.96
C TYR A 225 1.83 -1.63 2.44
N PHE A 226 1.30 -2.73 2.95
CA PHE A 226 1.08 -2.90 4.38
C PHE A 226 1.52 -4.27 4.86
N GLU A 227 1.93 -4.32 6.12
CA GLU A 227 2.13 -5.55 6.88
C GLU A 227 1.46 -5.39 8.24
N LYS A 228 0.68 -6.39 8.64
CA LYS A 228 0.14 -6.53 9.99
C LYS A 228 0.47 -7.91 10.52
N GLU A 229 0.88 -7.97 11.77
CA GLU A 229 1.02 -9.22 12.49
C GLU A 229 -0.34 -9.64 13.05
N ILE A 230 -0.73 -10.89 12.80
CA ILE A 230 -2.01 -11.49 13.20
C ILE A 230 -1.71 -12.80 13.93
N TYR A 231 -2.45 -13.10 14.99
CA TYR A 231 -2.38 -14.39 15.66
C TYR A 231 -3.55 -15.27 15.22
N VAL A 232 -3.25 -16.45 14.66
CA VAL A 232 -4.27 -17.41 14.20
C VAL A 232 -4.35 -18.55 15.21
N LEU A 233 -5.49 -18.71 15.86
CA LEU A 233 -5.76 -19.80 16.78
C LEU A 233 -6.22 -21.03 16.02
N ASP A 234 -5.78 -22.20 16.47
CA ASP A 234 -6.41 -23.44 16.05
C ASP A 234 -7.86 -23.49 16.57
N SER A 235 -8.73 -24.15 15.82
CA SER A 235 -10.17 -24.22 16.02
C SER A 235 -10.64 -24.93 17.30
N LEU A 236 -9.72 -25.43 18.14
CA LEU A 236 -10.06 -26.03 19.42
C LEU A 236 -10.33 -24.95 20.48
N LYS A 237 -11.49 -24.30 20.41
CA LYS A 237 -12.15 -23.86 21.64
C LYS A 237 -12.52 -25.14 22.41
N PRO A 238 -12.09 -25.34 23.67
CA PRO A 238 -12.70 -26.40 24.48
C PRO A 238 -14.20 -26.12 24.56
N ALA A 239 -15.01 -27.12 24.24
CA ALA A 239 -16.44 -27.06 24.49
C ALA A 239 -16.65 -26.86 26.00
N SER A 240 -17.23 -25.73 26.38
CA SER A 240 -17.71 -25.45 27.73
C SER A 240 -19.05 -26.13 27.96
#